data_AF-A0A2V8JZK5-F1
#
_entry.id   AF-A0A2V8JZK5-F1
#
_cell.length_a   1.000
_cell.length_b   1.000
_cell.length_c   1.000
_cell.angle_alpha   90.00
_cell.angle_beta   90.00
_cell.angle_gamma   90.00
#
_symmetry.space_group_name_H-M   'P 1'
#
loop_
_entity.id
_entity.type
_entity.pdbx_description
1 polymer ?
#
loop_
_entity_poly.entity_id
_entity_poly.type
_entity_poly.pdbx_seq_one_letter_code
_entity_poly.pdbx_strand_id
1 'polypeptide(L)'
;MINNAGQVLFVGDLTPAPDVDLARGLYISDRSTLVPVVRPGDPMPGGGTLQAATTDYIHSYGLNNRGDVSFTAILDDGATGVYVSSRGTVRLVARPGSVLPGIGTFSSIANGAVINDSGEILFAATLTTGDTLLVLASPRP
;
A
#
# COMPACT_ATOMS: atom_id res chain seq x y z
N MET A 1 -6.68 -11.77 -2.27
CA MET A 1 -7.49 -11.23 -3.39
C MET A 1 -7.17 -11.97 -4.67
N ILE A 2 -8.12 -12.09 -5.59
CA ILE A 2 -7.91 -12.68 -6.92
C ILE A 2 -8.52 -11.74 -7.98
N ASN A 3 -7.88 -11.60 -9.14
CA ASN A 3 -8.38 -10.81 -10.27
C ASN A 3 -8.79 -11.68 -11.47
N ASN A 4 -9.34 -11.06 -12.52
CA ASN A 4 -9.80 -11.77 -13.73
C ASN A 4 -8.66 -12.36 -14.58
N ALA A 5 -7.41 -11.92 -14.35
CA ALA A 5 -6.22 -12.54 -14.94
C ALA A 5 -5.79 -13.81 -14.18
N GLY A 6 -6.48 -14.18 -13.10
CA GLY A 6 -6.16 -15.34 -12.28
C GLY A 6 -4.97 -15.11 -11.34
N GLN A 7 -4.53 -13.87 -11.18
CA GLN A 7 -3.47 -13.52 -10.24
C GLN A 7 -4.04 -13.46 -8.82
N VAL A 8 -3.27 -13.97 -7.86
CA VAL A 8 -3.63 -13.97 -6.44
C VAL A 8 -2.67 -13.07 -5.68
N LEU A 9 -3.20 -12.03 -5.03
CA LEU A 9 -2.48 -11.16 -4.12
C LEU A 9 -2.77 -11.58 -2.67
N PHE A 10 -1.74 -11.76 -1.86
CA PHE A 10 -1.87 -12.19 -0.47
C PHE A 10 -0.75 -11.66 0.41
N VAL A 11 -0.97 -11.74 1.72
CA VAL A 11 0.00 -11.37 2.76
C VAL A 11 0.78 -12.62 3.17
N GLY A 12 2.10 -12.48 3.26
CA GLY A 12 2.96 -13.49 3.87
C GLY A 12 3.60 -12.95 5.14
N ASP A 13 3.42 -13.67 6.25
CA ASP A 13 4.12 -13.37 7.50
C ASP A 13 5.52 -13.99 7.47
N LEU A 14 6.54 -13.15 7.63
CA LEU A 14 7.95 -13.50 7.66
C LEU A 14 8.55 -13.39 9.07
N THR A 15 7.72 -13.22 10.10
CA THR A 15 8.17 -13.12 11.48
C THR A 15 8.85 -14.42 11.90
N PRO A 16 10.10 -14.37 12.43
CA PRO A 16 10.74 -15.55 12.98
C PRO A 16 9.98 -16.09 14.19
N ALA A 17 9.75 -17.40 14.21
CA ALA A 17 9.16 -18.06 15.37
C ALA A 17 10.03 -17.87 16.63
N PRO A 18 9.44 -17.77 17.84
CA PRO A 18 8.02 -18.00 18.15
C PRO A 18 7.10 -16.79 17.93
N ASP A 19 7.65 -15.64 17.54
CA ASP A 19 6.86 -14.44 17.31
C ASP A 19 6.01 -14.58 16.02
N VAL A 20 4.95 -13.79 15.93
CA VAL A 20 4.05 -13.73 14.78
C VAL A 20 3.65 -12.29 14.51
N ASP A 21 3.18 -11.99 13.31
CA ASP A 21 2.49 -10.75 12.96
C ASP A 21 3.34 -9.46 12.99
N LEU A 22 4.67 -9.56 13.04
CA LEU A 22 5.58 -8.41 13.10
C LEU A 22 6.16 -8.01 11.74
N ALA A 23 6.36 -8.97 10.84
CA ALA A 23 7.08 -8.78 9.59
C ALA A 23 6.26 -9.29 8.40
N ARG A 24 5.25 -8.54 7.99
CA ARG A 24 4.33 -8.94 6.90
C ARG A 24 4.72 -8.29 5.56
N GLY A 25 4.83 -9.11 4.52
CA GLY A 25 5.03 -8.67 3.13
C GLY A 25 3.82 -8.96 2.24
N LEU A 26 3.77 -8.30 1.08
CA LEU A 26 2.75 -8.55 0.04
C LEU A 26 3.36 -9.34 -1.12
N TYR A 27 2.59 -10.31 -1.60
CA TYR A 27 3.03 -11.23 -2.64
C TYR A 27 1.94 -11.42 -3.68
N ILE A 28 2.34 -11.46 -4.95
CA ILE A 28 1.45 -11.77 -6.07
C ILE A 28 1.91 -13.05 -6.76
N SER A 29 0.96 -13.92 -7.11
CA SER A 29 1.22 -15.13 -7.87
C SER A 29 0.30 -15.25 -9.08
N ASP A 30 0.83 -15.74 -10.21
CA ASP A 30 0.08 -16.04 -11.43
C ASP A 30 -0.05 -17.56 -11.70
N ARG A 31 -0.05 -18.37 -10.63
CA ARG A 31 -0.01 -19.86 -10.60
C ARG A 31 1.34 -20.47 -10.96
N SER A 32 2.17 -19.78 -11.73
CA SER A 32 3.49 -20.29 -12.15
C SER A 32 4.64 -19.59 -11.43
N THR A 33 4.45 -18.31 -11.13
CA THR A 33 5.43 -17.48 -10.45
C THR A 33 4.85 -16.95 -9.15
N LEU A 34 5.74 -16.72 -8.19
CA LEU A 34 5.45 -16.03 -6.93
C LEU A 34 6.46 -14.90 -6.82
N VAL A 35 5.97 -13.66 -6.79
CA VAL A 35 6.80 -12.46 -6.79
C VAL A 35 6.46 -11.61 -5.56
N PRO A 36 7.45 -11.16 -4.78
CA PRO A 36 7.21 -10.16 -3.74
C PRO A 36 6.83 -8.83 -4.40
N VAL A 37 5.74 -8.22 -3.93
CA VAL A 37 5.40 -6.84 -4.23
C VAL A 37 6.25 -5.90 -3.36
N VAL A 38 6.27 -6.18 -2.06
CA VAL A 38 7.12 -5.52 -1.04
C VAL A 38 7.35 -6.46 0.15
N ARG A 39 8.48 -6.29 0.83
CA ARG A 39 8.91 -7.06 2.01
C ARG A 39 9.38 -6.14 3.14
N PRO A 40 9.24 -6.57 4.41
CA PRO A 40 9.86 -5.88 5.54
C PRO A 40 11.35 -5.64 5.30
N GLY A 41 11.82 -4.43 5.60
CA GLY A 41 13.17 -3.95 5.34
C GLY A 41 13.40 -3.34 3.96
N ASP A 42 12.48 -3.49 3.00
CA ASP A 42 12.61 -2.86 1.68
C ASP A 42 12.63 -1.32 1.83
N PRO A 43 13.52 -0.61 1.11
CA PRO A 43 13.49 0.84 1.06
C PRO A 43 12.22 1.32 0.33
N MET A 44 11.48 2.25 0.95
CA MET A 44 10.20 2.71 0.40
C MET A 44 10.34 4.07 -0.29
N PRO A 45 9.65 4.28 -1.44
CA PRO A 45 9.59 5.60 -2.05
C PRO A 45 9.07 6.67 -1.08
N GLY A 46 9.71 7.84 -1.09
CA GLY A 46 9.43 8.89 -0.11
C GLY A 46 10.18 8.74 1.22
N GLY A 47 11.08 7.76 1.35
CA GLY A 47 12.00 7.61 2.48
C GLY A 47 11.52 6.63 3.55
N GLY A 48 12.48 6.13 4.34
CA GLY A 48 12.27 5.07 5.33
C GLY A 48 12.30 3.67 4.71
N THR A 49 12.12 2.67 5.56
CA THR A 49 12.00 1.26 5.18
C THR A 49 10.65 0.70 5.57
N LEU A 50 10.20 -0.35 4.87
CA LEU A 50 8.97 -1.04 5.20
C LEU A 50 9.14 -1.77 6.55
N GLN A 51 8.33 -1.42 7.54
CA GLN A 51 8.20 -2.24 8.75
C GLN A 51 7.26 -3.42 8.46
N ALA A 52 6.04 -3.12 7.98
CA ALA A 52 5.06 -4.11 7.56
C ALA A 52 4.16 -3.56 6.46
N ALA A 53 3.82 -4.40 5.49
CA ALA A 53 2.92 -4.05 4.39
C ALA A 53 1.44 -3.97 4.80
N THR A 54 1.09 -4.27 6.05
CA THR A 54 -0.28 -4.18 6.57
C THR A 54 -0.33 -4.51 8.07
N THR A 55 -1.26 -3.88 8.81
CA THR A 55 -1.64 -4.27 10.17
C THR A 55 -2.69 -5.38 10.21
N ASP A 56 -3.38 -5.66 9.11
CA ASP A 56 -4.44 -6.66 8.99
C ASP A 56 -4.24 -7.62 7.80
N TYR A 57 -4.96 -8.74 7.80
CA TYR A 57 -4.91 -9.70 6.70
C TYR A 57 -5.91 -9.37 5.57
N ILE A 58 -6.84 -8.45 5.84
CA ILE A 58 -7.96 -8.10 4.98
C ILE A 58 -8.18 -6.59 5.04
N HIS A 59 -8.32 -5.96 3.87
CA HIS A 59 -8.67 -4.54 3.63
C HIS A 59 -7.52 -3.52 3.46
N SER A 60 -6.25 -3.86 3.65
CA SER A 60 -5.12 -2.90 3.48
C SER A 60 -4.52 -2.80 2.07
N TYR A 61 -5.01 -3.60 1.12
CA TYR A 61 -4.44 -3.71 -0.21
C TYR A 61 -5.54 -3.97 -1.25
N GLY A 62 -5.27 -3.63 -2.51
CA GLY A 62 -6.17 -3.83 -3.64
C GLY A 62 -5.41 -4.39 -4.83
N LEU A 63 -6.11 -5.15 -5.68
CA LEU A 63 -5.58 -5.70 -6.93
C LEU A 63 -6.56 -5.40 -8.05
N ASN A 64 -6.12 -4.75 -9.13
CA ASN A 64 -6.94 -4.54 -10.32
C ASN A 64 -6.67 -5.61 -11.40
N ASN A 65 -7.46 -5.60 -12.49
CA ASN A 65 -7.33 -6.56 -13.59
C ASN A 65 -6.09 -6.34 -14.48
N ARG A 66 -5.34 -5.26 -14.28
CA ARG A 66 -4.03 -5.03 -14.92
C ARG A 66 -2.87 -5.61 -14.11
N GLY A 67 -3.14 -6.10 -12.90
CA GLY A 67 -2.12 -6.58 -11.97
C GLY A 67 -1.46 -5.47 -11.16
N ASP A 68 -2.01 -4.25 -11.18
CA ASP A 68 -1.54 -3.17 -10.32
C ASP A 68 -2.05 -3.42 -8.89
N VAL A 69 -1.19 -3.14 -7.92
CA VAL A 69 -1.45 -3.39 -6.50
C VAL A 69 -1.41 -2.06 -5.75
N SER A 70 -2.54 -1.62 -5.18
CA SER A 70 -2.52 -0.57 -4.16
C SER A 70 -2.31 -1.19 -2.78
N PHE A 71 -1.60 -0.52 -1.89
CA PHE A 71 -1.46 -0.96 -0.52
C PHE A 71 -1.09 0.19 0.41
N THR A 72 -1.44 0.05 1.67
CA THR A 72 -0.88 0.85 2.76
C THR A 72 0.37 0.18 3.31
N ALA A 73 1.34 0.97 3.76
CA ALA A 73 2.58 0.47 4.32
C ALA A 73 2.89 1.20 5.62
N ILE A 74 3.22 0.44 6.66
CA ILE A 74 3.78 0.95 7.90
C ILE A 74 5.29 1.04 7.71
N LEU A 75 5.83 2.23 7.93
CA LEU A 75 7.26 2.51 7.83
C LEU A 75 7.95 2.32 9.19
N ASP A 76 9.28 2.26 9.16
CA ASP A 76 10.14 2.18 10.35
C ASP A 76 9.97 3.32 11.36
N ASP A 77 9.50 4.48 10.92
CA ASP A 77 9.12 5.62 11.77
C ASP A 77 7.69 5.53 12.35
N GLY A 78 6.96 4.45 12.05
CA GLY A 78 5.57 4.23 12.43
C GLY A 78 4.54 4.96 11.58
N ALA A 79 4.96 5.77 10.59
CA ALA A 79 4.04 6.42 9.68
C ALA A 79 3.39 5.39 8.73
N THR A 80 2.15 5.68 8.33
CA THR A 80 1.46 4.92 7.29
C THR A 80 1.48 5.69 5.98
N GLY A 81 1.91 5.07 4.89
CA GLY A 81 1.79 5.64 3.53
C GLY A 81 0.92 4.78 2.63
N VAL A 82 0.34 5.40 1.60
CA VAL A 82 -0.32 4.72 0.47
C VAL A 82 0.66 4.60 -0.69
N TYR A 83 0.72 3.41 -1.26
CA TYR A 83 1.60 3.06 -2.36
C TYR A 83 0.85 2.34 -3.46
N VAL A 84 1.44 2.38 -4.65
CA VAL A 84 1.03 1.55 -5.78
C VAL A 84 2.23 0.83 -6.36
N SER A 85 2.11 -0.48 -6.58
CA SER A 85 3.00 -1.24 -7.42
C SER A 85 2.37 -1.43 -8.78
N SER A 86 3.04 -0.98 -9.83
CA SER A 86 2.64 -1.22 -11.21
C SER A 86 3.86 -1.67 -12.01
N ARG A 87 3.71 -2.78 -12.74
CA ARG A 87 4.80 -3.39 -13.54
C ARG A 87 6.09 -3.59 -12.73
N GLY A 88 5.95 -4.03 -11.47
CA GLY A 88 7.07 -4.29 -10.56
C GLY A 88 7.73 -3.03 -9.96
N THR A 89 7.23 -1.84 -10.25
CA THR A 89 7.74 -0.58 -9.66
C THR A 89 6.79 -0.06 -8.60
N VAL A 90 7.29 0.06 -7.38
CA VAL A 90 6.56 0.68 -6.25
C VAL A 90 6.72 2.19 -6.30
N ARG A 91 5.61 2.91 -6.06
CA ARG A 91 5.56 4.38 -6.03
C ARG A 91 4.75 4.86 -4.84
N LEU A 92 5.18 5.99 -4.29
CA LEU A 92 4.42 6.69 -3.25
C LEU A 92 3.22 7.39 -3.89
N VAL A 93 2.05 7.22 -3.29
CA VAL A 93 0.83 7.97 -3.62
C VAL A 93 0.63 9.10 -2.62
N ALA A 94 0.67 8.79 -1.32
CA ALA A 94 0.53 9.77 -0.24
C ALA A 94 1.11 9.24 1.07
N ARG A 95 1.68 10.12 1.90
CA ARG A 95 2.09 9.84 3.29
C ARG A 95 1.87 11.09 4.15
N PRO A 96 1.99 11.03 5.48
CA PRO A 96 2.09 12.23 6.30
C PRO A 96 3.12 13.21 5.75
N GLY A 97 2.75 14.48 5.65
CA GLY A 97 3.55 15.53 5.01
C GLY A 97 3.34 15.71 3.51
N SER A 98 2.65 14.78 2.82
CA SER A 98 2.23 15.00 1.43
C SER A 98 1.24 16.17 1.33
N VAL A 99 1.44 17.04 0.34
CA VAL A 99 0.60 18.21 0.08
C VAL A 99 -0.46 17.84 -0.96
N LEU A 100 -1.72 18.07 -0.63
CA LEU A 100 -2.85 18.06 -1.55
C LEU A 100 -3.07 19.49 -2.05
N PRO A 101 -2.72 19.81 -3.32
CA PRO A 101 -2.69 21.19 -3.81
C PRO A 101 -4.02 21.93 -3.63
N GLY A 102 -3.94 23.13 -3.05
CA GLY A 102 -5.11 23.98 -2.80
C GLY A 102 -6.02 23.53 -1.65
N ILE A 103 -5.73 22.39 -1.00
CA ILE A 103 -6.56 21.83 0.08
C ILE A 103 -5.78 21.80 1.40
N GLY A 104 -4.56 21.26 1.43
CA GLY A 104 -3.75 21.23 2.64
C GLY A 104 -2.69 20.14 2.66
N THR A 105 -2.15 19.85 3.83
CA THR A 105 -1.13 18.81 4.04
C THR A 105 -1.72 17.67 4.87
N PHE A 106 -1.39 16.42 4.53
CA PHE A 106 -1.84 15.28 5.33
C PHE A 106 -1.05 15.17 6.64
N SER A 107 -1.76 15.00 7.75
CA SER A 107 -1.21 14.65 9.07
C SER A 107 -1.16 13.14 9.28
N SER A 108 -2.14 12.40 8.75
CA SER A 108 -2.19 10.94 8.81
C SER A 108 -2.89 10.36 7.59
N ILE A 109 -2.61 9.09 7.32
CA ILE A 109 -3.23 8.27 6.29
C ILE A 109 -3.98 7.15 7.01
N ALA A 110 -5.25 6.94 6.64
CA ALA A 110 -6.03 5.83 7.16
C ALA A 110 -5.63 4.53 6.46
N ASN A 111 -5.86 3.41 7.13
CA ASN A 111 -5.64 2.11 6.53
C ASN A 111 -6.69 1.82 5.43
N GLY A 112 -6.29 1.10 4.37
CA GLY A 112 -7.20 0.59 3.35
C GLY A 112 -7.34 1.40 2.07
N ALA A 113 -6.27 1.43 1.26
CA ALA A 113 -6.30 1.99 -0.08
C ALA A 113 -6.80 0.97 -1.11
N VAL A 114 -7.86 1.32 -1.85
CA VAL A 114 -8.44 0.47 -2.90
C VAL A 114 -8.15 1.04 -4.28
N ILE A 115 -8.00 0.17 -5.27
CA ILE A 115 -7.67 0.51 -6.65
C ILE A 115 -8.75 0.02 -7.61
N ASN A 116 -9.09 0.82 -8.61
CA ASN A 116 -9.97 0.41 -9.70
C ASN A 116 -9.18 -0.04 -10.94
N ASP A 117 -9.89 -0.58 -11.94
CA ASP A 117 -9.30 -1.02 -13.19
C ASP A 117 -8.71 0.11 -14.04
N SER A 118 -9.03 1.38 -13.74
CA SER A 118 -8.39 2.54 -14.36
C SER A 118 -7.04 2.89 -13.73
N GLY A 119 -6.69 2.30 -12.58
CA GLY A 119 -5.49 2.61 -11.80
C GLY A 119 -5.69 3.78 -10.83
N GLU A 120 -6.93 4.22 -10.64
CA GLU A 120 -7.26 5.25 -9.65
C GLU A 120 -7.36 4.61 -8.27
N ILE A 121 -6.87 5.32 -7.26
CA ILE A 121 -6.73 4.83 -5.90
C ILE A 121 -7.56 5.71 -4.96
N LEU A 122 -8.49 5.08 -4.25
CA LEU A 122 -9.31 5.73 -3.23
C LEU A 122 -8.73 5.39 -1.84
N PHE A 123 -8.51 6.41 -1.03
CA PHE A 123 -8.04 6.26 0.36
C PHE A 123 -8.58 7.39 1.23
N ALA A 124 -8.58 7.19 2.54
CA ALA A 124 -8.90 8.26 3.49
C ALA A 124 -7.63 8.84 4.12
N ALA A 125 -7.63 10.15 4.34
CA ALA A 125 -6.51 10.87 4.96
C ALA A 125 -7.02 12.03 5.82
N THR A 126 -6.31 12.33 6.90
CA THR A 126 -6.59 13.48 7.76
C THR A 126 -5.61 14.59 7.43
N LEU A 127 -6.10 15.83 7.31
CA LEU A 127 -5.29 17.02 7.12
C LEU A 127 -4.65 17.48 8.44
N THR A 128 -3.65 18.33 8.37
CA THR A 128 -3.08 19.02 9.54
C THR A 128 -4.09 19.94 10.25
N THR A 129 -5.19 20.32 9.60
CA THR A 129 -6.31 21.05 10.20
C THR A 129 -7.25 20.17 11.02
N GLY A 130 -7.12 18.83 10.90
CA GLY A 130 -7.98 17.84 11.57
C GLY A 130 -9.11 17.29 10.70
N ASP A 131 -9.38 17.88 9.52
CA ASP A 131 -10.42 17.39 8.62
C ASP A 131 -10.01 16.06 7.98
N THR A 132 -10.94 15.10 7.90
CA THR A 132 -10.71 13.82 7.20
C THR A 132 -11.40 13.83 5.84
N LEU A 133 -10.64 13.48 4.83
CA LEU A 133 -11.07 13.46 3.43
C LEU A 133 -11.04 12.04 2.88
N LEU A 134 -11.97 11.77 1.96
CA LEU A 134 -11.84 10.68 1.01
C LEU A 134 -11.16 11.22 -0.26
N VAL A 135 -10.01 10.68 -0.62
CA VAL A 135 -9.16 11.16 -1.71
C VAL A 135 -9.13 10.14 -2.84
N LEU A 136 -9.50 10.57 -4.04
CA LEU A 136 -9.28 9.80 -5.27
C LEU A 136 -8.01 10.32 -5.95
N ALA A 137 -6.97 9.49 -5.99
CA ALA A 137 -5.72 9.78 -6.66
C ALA A 137 -5.64 9.05 -8.02
N SER A 138 -5.04 9.71 -9.02
CA SER A 138 -4.76 9.12 -10.33
C SER A 138 -3.24 9.15 -10.59
N PRO A 139 -2.45 8.27 -9.94
CA PRO A 139 -1.00 8.26 -10.11
C PRO A 139 -0.66 8.00 -11.57
N ARG A 140 0.16 8.86 -12.17
CA ARG A 140 0.62 8.62 -13.55
C ARG A 140 1.70 7.53 -13.56
N PRO A 141 1.69 6.65 -14.58
CA PRO A 141 2.78 5.70 -14.83
C PRO A 141 4.07 6.40 -15.24
#